data_AF-A0A3M2KV42-F1
#
_entry.id   AF-A0A3M2KV42-F1
#
_cell.length_a   1.000
_cell.length_b   1.000
_cell.length_c   1.000
_cell.angle_alpha   90.00
_cell.angle_beta   90.00
_cell.angle_gamma   90.00
#
_symmetry.space_group_name_H-M   'P 1'
#
loop_
_entity.id
_entity.type
_entity.pdbx_description
1 polymer ?
#
loop_
_entity_poly.entity_id
_entity_poly.type
_entity_poly.pdbx_seq_one_letter_code
_entity_poly.pdbx_strand_id
1 'polypeptide(L)'
;MSTTNSRKSTNRLRAAVAKTMVAAITFAGCAYAAVAPADADLGPSCLWAGQSFHNDQTIDAGGWEFRCHTTLFSADWSHTPTRNPSSVPNPGAVAGPWGQFSVGAIQPGSDYMDYCVGNQLIEGSESIYQVQQVGGALLWRPAGFVDLWAFDAGVQPPANSWRSSSMCSDGALS
;
A
#
# COMPACT_ATOMS: atom_id res chain seq x y z
N MET A 1 57.94 -8.77 17.73
CA MET A 1 58.96 -9.25 16.77
C MET A 1 58.19 -9.91 15.65
N SER A 2 57.93 -9.28 14.49
CA SER A 2 58.90 -8.80 13.48
C SER A 2 59.95 -9.89 13.23
N THR A 3 60.19 -10.45 12.05
CA THR A 3 59.87 -10.09 10.66
C THR A 3 60.34 -11.26 9.76
N THR A 4 59.65 -11.48 8.64
CA THR A 4 60.20 -11.67 7.27
C THR A 4 61.13 -12.84 6.93
N ASN A 5 60.75 -13.63 5.90
CA ASN A 5 61.52 -13.92 4.66
C ASN A 5 60.82 -15.03 3.85
N SER A 6 60.90 -15.15 2.52
CA SER A 6 61.56 -14.40 1.45
C SER A 6 60.97 -14.88 0.11
N ARG A 7 60.86 -13.98 -0.87
CA ARG A 7 60.48 -14.25 -2.27
C ARG A 7 61.57 -15.02 -3.03
N LYS A 8 61.18 -15.76 -4.08
CA LYS A 8 61.88 -15.93 -5.37
C LYS A 8 60.80 -16.21 -6.43
N SER A 9 60.42 -15.24 -7.27
CA SER A 9 61.09 -14.76 -8.50
C SER A 9 60.86 -15.66 -9.73
N THR A 10 59.96 -15.16 -10.59
CA THR A 10 60.04 -15.07 -12.05
C THR A 10 60.26 -16.33 -12.90
N ASN A 11 59.31 -16.60 -13.80
CA ASN A 11 59.67 -16.73 -15.21
C ASN A 11 58.52 -16.29 -16.13
N ARG A 12 58.82 -15.32 -17.01
CA ARG A 12 57.98 -14.88 -18.13
C ARG A 12 58.30 -15.79 -19.32
N LEU A 13 57.30 -16.36 -19.98
CA LEU A 13 57.42 -16.78 -21.38
C LEU A 13 56.16 -16.40 -22.16
N ARG A 14 56.43 -15.95 -23.38
CA ARG A 14 55.55 -15.25 -24.31
C ARG A 14 54.72 -16.25 -25.15
N ALA A 15 53.52 -15.78 -25.49
CA ALA A 15 52.80 -15.92 -26.77
C ALA A 15 52.75 -17.28 -27.49
N ALA A 16 51.53 -17.77 -27.74
CA ALA A 16 51.10 -18.14 -29.09
C ALA A 16 49.56 -18.23 -29.17
N VAL A 17 49.03 -17.60 -30.21
CA VAL A 17 47.64 -17.61 -30.66
C VAL A 17 47.27 -19.04 -31.12
N ALA A 18 46.13 -19.56 -30.64
CA ALA A 18 45.46 -20.69 -31.28
C ALA A 18 43.99 -20.32 -31.51
N LYS A 19 43.67 -20.06 -32.78
CA LYS A 19 42.30 -19.99 -33.27
C LYS A 19 41.75 -21.41 -33.33
N THR A 20 40.63 -21.67 -32.65
CA THR A 20 39.77 -22.82 -32.92
C THR A 20 38.34 -22.30 -33.04
N MET A 21 37.88 -22.22 -34.30
CA MET A 21 36.46 -22.20 -34.66
C MET A 21 35.86 -23.61 -34.49
N VAL A 22 34.52 -23.69 -34.64
CA VAL A 22 33.65 -24.88 -34.80
C VAL A 22 33.02 -25.32 -33.45
N ALA A 23 31.72 -25.43 -33.25
CA ALA A 23 30.52 -25.21 -34.08
C ALA A 23 29.35 -24.83 -33.15
N ALA A 24 28.41 -24.05 -33.68
CA ALA A 24 27.11 -23.82 -33.07
C ALA A 24 26.30 -25.13 -33.04
N ILE A 25 25.80 -25.51 -31.86
CA ILE A 25 24.70 -26.46 -31.75
C ILE A 25 23.50 -25.66 -31.23
N THR A 26 22.67 -25.24 -32.18
CA THR A 26 21.36 -24.64 -31.94
C THR A 26 20.42 -25.76 -31.52
N PHE A 27 20.29 -26.02 -30.22
CA PHE A 27 19.10 -26.71 -29.72
C PHE A 27 17.99 -25.66 -29.64
N ALA A 28 17.17 -25.61 -30.69
CA ALA A 28 15.85 -24.98 -30.65
C ALA A 28 14.96 -25.80 -29.71
N GLY A 29 15.11 -25.58 -28.41
CA GLY A 29 14.10 -25.97 -27.45
C GLY A 29 12.89 -25.10 -27.68
N CYS A 30 11.84 -25.64 -28.31
CA CYS A 30 10.50 -25.08 -28.23
C CYS A 30 10.04 -25.19 -26.78
N ALA A 31 10.48 -24.24 -25.95
CA ALA A 31 9.78 -23.93 -24.73
C ALA A 31 8.42 -23.37 -25.16
N TYR A 32 7.40 -24.21 -25.09
CA TYR A 32 6.03 -23.72 -24.98
C TYR A 32 6.01 -22.90 -23.69
N ALA A 33 6.26 -21.59 -23.82
CA ALA A 33 5.84 -20.65 -22.80
C ALA A 33 4.32 -20.83 -22.74
N ALA A 34 3.84 -21.46 -21.67
CA ALA A 34 2.47 -21.31 -21.27
C ALA A 34 2.30 -19.80 -21.08
N VAL A 35 1.77 -19.12 -22.09
CA VAL A 35 1.16 -17.82 -21.92
C VAL A 35 0.06 -18.08 -20.89
N ALA A 36 0.35 -17.77 -19.63
CA ALA A 36 -0.70 -17.54 -18.66
C ALA A 36 -1.71 -16.63 -19.35
N PRO A 37 -3.03 -16.91 -19.26
CA PRO A 37 -4.00 -15.99 -19.81
C PRO A 37 -3.67 -14.60 -19.23
N ALA A 38 -3.35 -13.66 -20.11
CA ALA A 38 -3.40 -12.27 -19.73
C ALA A 38 -4.89 -12.03 -19.50
N ASP A 39 -5.33 -12.13 -18.24
CA ASP A 39 -6.62 -11.58 -17.85
C ASP A 39 -6.57 -10.13 -18.30
N ALA A 40 -7.37 -9.82 -19.31
CA ALA A 40 -7.51 -8.47 -19.77
C ALA A 40 -8.23 -7.74 -18.63
N ASP A 41 -7.44 -7.04 -17.81
CA ASP A 41 -7.95 -6.19 -16.75
C ASP A 41 -8.61 -4.97 -17.44
N LEU A 42 -9.84 -5.18 -17.92
CA LEU A 42 -10.63 -4.22 -18.67
C LEU A 42 -11.48 -3.34 -17.73
N GLY A 43 -11.37 -3.56 -16.41
CA GLY A 43 -12.07 -2.80 -15.38
C GLY A 43 -11.21 -1.67 -14.78
N PRO A 44 -11.82 -0.77 -13.98
CA PRO A 44 -11.06 0.14 -13.14
C PRO A 44 -10.26 -0.65 -12.09
N SER A 45 -9.07 -0.15 -11.73
CA SER A 45 -8.27 -0.71 -10.63
C SER A 45 -8.74 -0.21 -9.27
N CYS A 46 -8.52 -0.98 -8.22
CA CYS A 46 -8.70 -0.47 -6.85
C CYS A 46 -7.60 0.53 -6.52
N LEU A 47 -7.94 1.59 -5.80
CA LEU A 47 -7.00 2.61 -5.36
C LEU A 47 -6.71 2.48 -3.86
N TRP A 48 -5.45 2.67 -3.50
CA TRP A 48 -5.00 2.85 -2.13
C TRP A 48 -3.88 3.90 -2.08
N ALA A 49 -4.12 5.01 -1.37
CA ALA A 49 -3.22 6.17 -1.35
C ALA A 49 -2.70 6.58 -2.75
N GLY A 50 -3.59 6.52 -3.75
CA GLY A 50 -3.31 6.87 -5.15
C GLY A 50 -2.54 5.81 -5.95
N GLN A 51 -2.16 4.68 -5.33
CA GLN A 51 -1.60 3.52 -6.03
C GLN A 51 -2.73 2.62 -6.55
N SER A 52 -2.53 2.03 -7.73
CA SER A 52 -3.51 1.16 -8.38
C SER A 52 -3.21 -0.32 -8.14
N PHE A 53 -4.27 -1.09 -7.88
CA PHE A 53 -4.24 -2.53 -7.66
C PHE A 53 -5.21 -3.25 -8.60
N HIS A 54 -4.75 -4.32 -9.24
CA HIS A 54 -5.54 -5.13 -10.14
C HIS A 54 -6.49 -6.07 -9.40
N ASN A 55 -7.45 -6.64 -10.13
CA ASN A 55 -8.39 -7.62 -9.60
C ASN A 55 -7.70 -8.73 -8.82
N ASP A 56 -8.31 -9.16 -7.72
CA ASP A 56 -7.83 -10.22 -6.82
C ASP A 56 -6.48 -9.95 -6.13
N GLN A 57 -5.85 -8.78 -6.32
CA GLN A 57 -4.72 -8.41 -5.47
C GLN A 57 -5.16 -8.23 -4.03
N THR A 58 -4.28 -8.64 -3.13
CA THR A 58 -4.43 -8.42 -1.69
C THR A 58 -3.40 -7.44 -1.16
N ILE A 59 -3.83 -6.66 -0.17
CA ILE A 59 -2.97 -5.78 0.62
C ILE A 59 -3.34 -5.94 2.09
N ASP A 60 -2.34 -5.95 2.96
CA ASP A 60 -2.55 -5.88 4.40
C ASP A 60 -2.44 -4.43 4.87
N ALA A 61 -3.37 -3.99 5.71
CA ALA A 61 -3.32 -2.70 6.38
C ALA A 61 -4.12 -2.71 7.69
N GLY A 62 -3.54 -2.22 8.78
CA GLY A 62 -4.30 -1.95 9.99
C GLY A 62 -4.89 -3.17 10.69
N GLY A 63 -4.33 -4.36 10.48
CA GLY A 63 -4.90 -5.62 10.98
C GLY A 63 -6.00 -6.22 10.10
N TRP A 64 -6.14 -5.73 8.86
CA TRP A 64 -7.07 -6.24 7.86
C TRP A 64 -6.33 -6.63 6.58
N GLU A 65 -6.71 -7.76 5.99
CA GLU A 65 -6.36 -8.10 4.62
C GLU A 65 -7.49 -7.59 3.73
N PHE A 66 -7.17 -6.72 2.78
CA PHE A 66 -8.08 -6.21 1.77
C PHE A 66 -7.86 -6.94 0.46
N ARG A 67 -8.95 -7.35 -0.20
CA ARG A 67 -8.92 -7.94 -1.54
C ARG A 67 -9.63 -7.03 -2.53
N CYS A 68 -8.96 -6.73 -3.63
CA CYS A 68 -9.52 -5.91 -4.69
C CYS A 68 -10.51 -6.72 -5.51
N HIS A 69 -11.71 -6.20 -5.68
CA HIS A 69 -12.71 -6.70 -6.60
C HIS A 69 -13.00 -5.64 -7.65
N THR A 70 -12.80 -6.00 -8.91
CA THR A 70 -13.10 -5.13 -10.04
C THR A 70 -14.20 -5.73 -10.89
N THR A 71 -15.15 -4.90 -11.31
CA THR A 71 -16.15 -5.24 -12.33
C THR A 71 -15.93 -4.35 -13.56
N LEU A 72 -16.81 -4.43 -14.57
CA LEU A 72 -16.74 -3.54 -15.73
C LEU A 72 -16.84 -2.04 -15.38
N PHE A 73 -17.44 -1.69 -14.24
CA PHE A 73 -17.75 -0.30 -13.89
C PHE A 73 -17.37 0.09 -12.45
N SER A 74 -16.89 -0.85 -11.63
CA SER A 74 -16.57 -0.61 -10.22
C SER A 74 -15.27 -1.26 -9.81
N ALA A 75 -14.62 -0.67 -8.82
CA ALA A 75 -13.52 -1.28 -8.09
C ALA A 75 -13.77 -1.03 -6.61
N ASP A 76 -13.82 -2.09 -5.83
CA ASP A 76 -14.08 -2.05 -4.39
C ASP A 76 -13.21 -3.04 -3.63
N TRP A 77 -12.97 -2.71 -2.37
CA TRP A 77 -12.21 -3.53 -1.45
C TRP A 77 -13.17 -4.32 -0.54
N SER A 78 -13.04 -5.63 -0.54
CA SER A 78 -13.51 -6.47 0.58
C SER A 78 -12.39 -6.60 1.60
N HIS A 79 -12.71 -6.90 2.87
CA HIS A 79 -11.69 -7.08 3.90
C HIS A 79 -12.04 -8.16 4.91
N THR A 80 -11.01 -8.78 5.46
CA THR A 80 -11.10 -9.74 6.56
C THR A 80 -10.00 -9.50 7.59
N PRO A 81 -10.20 -9.84 8.88
CA PRO A 81 -9.15 -9.69 9.89
C PRO A 81 -7.89 -10.50 9.54
N THR A 82 -6.71 -9.91 9.76
CA THR A 82 -5.41 -10.56 9.56
C THR A 82 -4.45 -10.20 10.71
N ARG A 83 -3.29 -10.87 10.75
CA ARG A 83 -2.16 -10.53 11.66
C ARG A 83 -0.90 -10.10 10.92
N ASN A 84 -0.97 -10.00 9.60
CA ASN A 84 0.15 -9.53 8.80
C ASN A 84 0.45 -8.05 9.08
N PRO A 85 1.72 -7.63 8.99
CA PRO A 85 2.06 -6.20 9.04
C PRO A 85 1.50 -5.49 7.81
N SER A 86 1.30 -4.17 7.90
CA SER A 86 0.81 -3.42 6.75
C SER A 86 1.81 -3.48 5.58
N SER A 87 1.27 -3.80 4.40
CA SER A 87 2.01 -3.88 3.13
C SER A 87 1.98 -2.56 2.33
N VAL A 88 1.13 -1.63 2.73
CA VAL A 88 0.85 -0.36 2.06
C VAL A 88 0.93 0.82 3.03
N PRO A 89 1.14 2.05 2.55
CA PRO A 89 1.08 3.24 3.38
C PRO A 89 -0.31 3.45 3.99
N ASN A 90 -0.35 3.90 5.24
CA ASN A 90 -1.58 4.23 5.97
C ASN A 90 -1.58 5.72 6.31
N PRO A 91 -1.88 6.62 5.35
CA PRO A 91 -1.82 8.06 5.60
C PRO A 91 -2.96 8.58 6.50
N GLY A 92 -3.98 7.76 6.79
CA GLY A 92 -5.18 8.19 7.49
C GLY A 92 -6.16 8.92 6.58
N ALA A 93 -7.36 9.17 7.09
CA ALA A 93 -8.40 9.94 6.40
C ALA A 93 -8.13 11.45 6.51
N VAL A 94 -7.02 11.92 5.91
CA VAL A 94 -6.52 13.32 6.00
C VAL A 94 -7.07 14.28 4.94
N ALA A 95 -7.77 13.74 3.95
CA ALA A 95 -8.44 14.49 2.89
C ALA A 95 -9.58 13.64 2.30
N GLY A 96 -10.35 14.20 1.36
CA GLY A 96 -11.35 13.44 0.63
C GLY A 96 -10.77 12.21 -0.09
N PRO A 97 -11.50 11.09 -0.19
CA PRO A 97 -10.95 9.82 -0.72
C PRO A 97 -10.80 9.80 -2.25
N TRP A 98 -11.38 10.77 -2.95
CA TRP A 98 -11.44 10.76 -4.43
C TRP A 98 -10.04 10.74 -5.06
N GLY A 99 -9.83 9.81 -5.99
CA GLY A 99 -8.54 9.61 -6.67
C GLY A 99 -7.44 9.00 -5.78
N GLN A 100 -7.72 8.73 -4.51
CA GLN A 100 -6.75 8.17 -3.55
C GLN A 100 -7.17 6.79 -3.07
N PHE A 101 -8.46 6.59 -2.80
CA PHE A 101 -9.00 5.36 -2.23
C PHE A 101 -10.28 4.93 -2.96
N SER A 102 -10.38 3.63 -3.23
CA SER A 102 -11.61 3.02 -3.74
C SER A 102 -12.59 2.70 -2.62
N VAL A 103 -13.85 2.43 -3.00
CA VAL A 103 -14.91 2.00 -2.07
C VAL A 103 -14.43 0.81 -1.24
N GLY A 104 -14.80 0.77 0.03
CA GLY A 104 -14.45 -0.32 0.95
C GLY A 104 -13.11 -0.16 1.66
N ALA A 105 -12.22 0.71 1.18
CA ALA A 105 -10.96 1.03 1.87
C ALA A 105 -11.23 1.63 3.25
N ILE A 106 -10.44 1.24 4.24
CA ILE A 106 -10.53 1.74 5.62
C ILE A 106 -9.24 2.48 5.96
N GLN A 107 -9.37 3.61 6.66
CA GLN A 107 -8.25 4.36 7.22
C GLN A 107 -8.58 4.82 8.63
N PRO A 108 -7.57 4.96 9.52
CA PRO A 108 -7.77 5.63 10.79
C PRO A 108 -8.13 7.11 10.53
N GLY A 109 -8.99 7.65 11.37
CA GLY A 109 -9.43 9.04 11.28
C GLY A 109 -8.32 10.05 11.52
N SER A 110 -8.56 11.29 11.16
CA SER A 110 -7.66 12.41 11.43
C SER A 110 -8.48 13.64 11.83
N ASP A 111 -7.80 14.75 12.09
CA ASP A 111 -8.43 16.05 12.32
C ASP A 111 -9.33 16.48 11.15
N TYR A 112 -9.07 16.02 9.92
CA TYR A 112 -9.97 16.25 8.78
C TYR A 112 -11.40 15.75 9.04
N MET A 113 -11.56 14.74 9.90
CA MET A 113 -12.84 14.12 10.23
C MET A 113 -13.48 14.67 11.51
N ASP A 114 -12.90 15.71 12.12
CA ASP A 114 -13.50 16.36 13.28
C ASP A 114 -14.85 16.99 12.95
N TYR A 115 -15.75 16.95 13.92
CA TYR A 115 -17.02 17.65 13.82
C TYR A 115 -17.53 18.06 15.20
N CYS A 116 -18.47 19.01 15.21
CA CYS A 116 -19.07 19.48 16.46
C CYS A 116 -20.46 18.87 16.66
N VAL A 117 -20.75 18.47 17.89
CA VAL A 117 -22.10 18.13 18.36
C VAL A 117 -22.46 19.14 19.44
N GLY A 118 -23.26 20.14 19.09
CA GLY A 118 -23.45 21.32 19.94
C GLY A 118 -22.13 22.04 20.19
N ASN A 119 -21.72 22.15 21.45
CA ASN A 119 -20.46 22.78 21.85
C ASN A 119 -19.36 21.77 22.17
N GLN A 120 -19.54 20.51 21.80
CA GLN A 120 -18.56 19.45 21.97
C GLN A 120 -17.85 19.18 20.66
N LEU A 121 -16.51 19.17 20.69
CA LEU A 121 -15.70 18.62 19.61
C LEU A 121 -15.72 17.09 19.70
N ILE A 122 -16.05 16.44 18.59
CA ILE A 122 -15.84 15.02 18.38
C ILE A 122 -14.60 14.88 17.52
N GLU A 123 -13.54 14.31 18.10
CA GLU A 123 -12.26 14.12 17.41
C GLU A 123 -12.38 13.00 16.38
N GLY A 124 -12.01 13.32 15.14
CA GLY A 124 -12.03 12.33 14.06
C GLY A 124 -11.04 11.19 14.29
N SER A 125 -9.92 11.45 14.96
CA SER A 125 -8.87 10.46 15.28
C SER A 125 -9.35 9.30 16.16
N GLU A 126 -10.49 9.42 16.84
CA GLU A 126 -11.04 8.36 17.71
C GLU A 126 -11.74 7.23 16.94
N SER A 127 -11.95 7.40 15.63
CA SER A 127 -12.67 6.45 14.78
C SER A 127 -11.83 5.96 13.59
N ILE A 128 -12.22 4.81 13.05
CA ILE A 128 -11.83 4.41 11.69
C ILE A 128 -12.95 4.75 10.72
N TYR A 129 -12.57 5.07 9.49
CA TYR A 129 -13.49 5.47 8.44
C TYR A 129 -13.33 4.59 7.22
N GLN A 130 -14.47 4.22 6.65
CA GLN A 130 -14.54 3.48 5.40
C GLN A 130 -14.97 4.40 4.26
N VAL A 131 -14.36 4.24 3.09
CA VAL A 131 -14.85 4.89 1.87
C VAL A 131 -16.16 4.25 1.43
N GLN A 132 -17.19 5.07 1.33
CA GLN A 132 -18.50 4.67 0.81
C GLN A 132 -18.92 5.57 -0.34
N GLN A 133 -19.64 5.01 -1.30
CA GLN A 133 -20.28 5.78 -2.35
C GLN A 133 -21.66 6.25 -1.89
N VAL A 134 -21.87 7.57 -1.85
CA VAL A 134 -23.14 8.20 -1.44
C VAL A 134 -23.51 9.26 -2.48
N GLY A 135 -24.65 9.08 -3.15
CA GLY A 135 -25.14 10.07 -4.13
C GLY A 135 -24.17 10.34 -5.29
N GLY A 136 -23.35 9.37 -5.67
CA GLY A 136 -22.34 9.50 -6.73
C GLY A 136 -20.98 10.04 -6.28
N ALA A 137 -20.85 10.49 -5.03
CA ALA A 137 -19.58 10.93 -4.45
C ALA A 137 -18.96 9.83 -3.55
N LEU A 138 -17.65 9.85 -3.43
CA LEU A 138 -16.92 9.03 -2.45
C LEU A 138 -16.71 9.84 -1.17
N LEU A 139 -17.16 9.30 -0.04
CA LEU A 139 -17.09 9.94 1.26
C LEU A 139 -16.51 8.98 2.30
N TRP A 140 -15.79 9.52 3.27
CA TRP A 140 -15.43 8.80 4.48
C TRP A 140 -16.65 8.68 5.40
N ARG A 141 -16.93 7.47 5.88
CA ARG A 141 -18.03 7.20 6.82
C ARG A 141 -17.50 6.43 8.02
N PRO A 142 -17.92 6.77 9.25
CA PRO A 142 -17.49 6.04 10.44
C PRO A 142 -17.77 4.55 10.31
N ALA A 143 -16.77 3.72 10.59
CA ALA A 143 -16.83 2.26 10.46
C ALA A 143 -16.52 1.53 11.79
N GLY A 144 -16.05 2.24 12.80
CA GLY A 144 -15.73 1.70 14.11
C GLY A 144 -14.79 2.62 14.89
N PHE A 145 -14.35 2.18 16.06
CA PHE A 145 -13.38 2.89 16.88
C PHE A 145 -11.95 2.65 16.38
N VAL A 146 -11.04 3.59 16.66
CA VAL A 146 -9.63 3.50 16.27
C VAL A 146 -8.90 2.29 16.88
N ASP A 147 -9.37 1.77 18.02
CA ASP A 147 -8.81 0.56 18.67
C ASP A 147 -8.93 -0.72 17.81
N LEU A 148 -9.78 -0.69 16.77
CA LEU A 148 -9.89 -1.76 15.79
C LEU A 148 -8.81 -1.71 14.70
N TRP A 149 -8.00 -0.64 14.68
CA TRP A 149 -6.88 -0.47 13.76
C TRP A 149 -5.57 -0.88 14.43
N ALA A 150 -4.92 -1.90 13.90
CA ALA A 150 -3.60 -2.31 14.37
C ALA A 150 -2.52 -1.44 13.73
N PHE A 151 -1.90 -0.56 14.52
CA PHE A 151 -0.74 0.22 14.08
C PHE A 151 0.53 -0.63 14.05
N ASP A 152 1.29 -0.55 12.96
CA ASP A 152 2.58 -1.23 12.86
C ASP A 152 3.56 -0.69 13.91
N ALA A 153 4.50 -1.52 14.33
CA ALA A 153 5.48 -1.13 15.34
C ALA A 153 6.27 0.13 14.91
N GLY A 154 6.24 1.15 15.76
CA GLY A 154 6.91 2.43 15.51
C GLY A 154 6.09 3.44 14.69
N VAL A 155 4.91 3.06 14.21
CA VAL A 155 3.93 4.00 13.64
C VAL A 155 3.10 4.57 14.79
N GLN A 156 3.09 5.90 14.89
CA GLN A 156 2.22 6.57 15.86
C GLN A 156 0.79 6.62 15.31
N PRO A 157 -0.23 6.40 16.15
CA PRO A 157 -1.60 6.74 15.80
C PRO A 157 -1.70 8.20 15.33
N PRO A 158 -2.73 8.55 14.54
CA PRO A 158 -3.03 9.93 14.21
C PRO A 158 -3.04 10.77 15.49
N ALA A 159 -2.33 11.90 15.45
CA ALA A 159 -2.33 12.81 16.59
C ALA A 159 -3.76 13.27 16.89
N ASN A 160 -4.03 13.51 18.17
CA ASN A 160 -5.26 14.16 18.61
C ASN A 160 -5.47 15.46 17.83
N SER A 161 -6.73 15.88 17.73
CA SER A 161 -7.05 17.11 17.03
C SER A 161 -6.29 18.30 17.62
N TRP A 162 -5.76 19.17 16.75
CA TRP A 162 -5.25 20.47 17.18
C TRP A 162 -6.38 21.45 17.51
N ARG A 163 -7.62 21.11 17.15
CA ARG A 163 -8.82 21.89 17.44
C ARG A 163 -9.30 21.61 18.86
N SER A 164 -10.05 22.54 19.40
CA SER A 164 -10.64 22.44 20.73
C SER A 164 -12.15 22.67 20.70
N SER A 165 -12.85 22.21 21.73
CA SER A 165 -14.31 22.45 21.87
C SER A 165 -14.70 23.93 21.87
N SER A 166 -13.77 24.85 22.17
CA SER A 166 -14.02 26.29 22.04
C SER A 166 -14.22 26.76 20.59
N MET A 167 -13.84 25.95 19.60
CA MET A 167 -14.09 26.18 18.17
C MET A 167 -15.47 25.65 17.73
N CYS A 168 -16.21 25.00 18.63
CA CYS A 168 -17.56 24.53 18.37
C CYS A 168 -18.60 25.55 18.87
N SER A 169 -19.42 26.06 17.96
CA SER A 169 -20.58 26.89 18.28
C SER A 169 -21.81 26.34 17.57
N ASP A 170 -22.84 25.98 18.34
CA ASP A 170 -24.13 25.48 17.81
C ASP A 170 -23.97 24.31 16.81
N GLY A 171 -22.97 23.46 17.03
CA GLY A 171 -22.67 22.30 16.16
C GLY A 171 -21.88 22.64 14.90
N ALA A 172 -21.48 23.89 14.70
CA ALA A 172 -20.56 24.29 13.65
C ALA A 172 -19.13 24.42 14.21
N LEU A 173 -18.17 23.93 13.44
CA LEU A 173 -16.73 24.09 13.71
C LEU A 173 -16.24 25.33 12.96
N SER A 174 -15.68 26.31 13.68
CA SER A 174 -15.23 27.60 13.14
C SER A 174 -13.87 28.02 13.65
#